data_AF-A0A1S8ZLX3-F1
#
_entry.id   AF-A0A1S8ZLX3-F1
#
_cell.length_a   1.000
_cell.length_b   1.000
_cell.length_c   1.000
_cell.angle_alpha   90.00
_cell.angle_beta   90.00
_cell.angle_gamma   90.00
#
_symmetry.space_group_name_H-M   'P 1'
#
loop_
_entity.id
_entity.type
_entity.pdbx_description
1 polymer ?
#
loop_
_entity_poly.entity_id
_entity_poly.type
_entity_poly.pdbx_seq_one_letter_code
_entity_poly.pdbx_strand_id
1 'polypeptide(L)'
;MKTFKKIIGIIILLLAILLCFPAFYAFPIQFENCKKKFESGVVGAPGYAIGFFICFVLYALVLFFLVKLSIKLIRKNKINITAIDEIGMKE
;
A
#
# COMPACT_ATOMS: atom_id res chain seq x y z
N MET A 1 20.59 -14.30 3.12
CA MET A 1 19.39 -13.69 3.74
C MET A 1 19.15 -12.21 3.42
N LYS A 2 20.16 -11.32 3.40
CA LYS A 2 19.94 -9.87 3.14
C LYS A 2 19.36 -9.58 1.73
N THR A 3 19.81 -10.30 0.71
CA THR A 3 19.31 -10.18 -0.68
C THR A 3 17.86 -10.65 -0.83
N PHE A 4 17.53 -11.77 -0.15
CA PHE A 4 16.18 -12.35 -0.16
C PHE A 4 15.12 -11.40 0.44
N LYS A 5 15.44 -10.74 1.57
CA LYS A 5 14.57 -9.72 2.18
C LYS A 5 14.32 -8.52 1.25
N LYS A 6 15.33 -8.11 0.47
CA LYS A 6 15.21 -7.03 -0.50
C LYS A 6 14.30 -7.40 -1.67
N ILE A 7 14.44 -8.63 -2.19
CA ILE A 7 13.58 -9.17 -3.27
C ILE A 7 12.13 -9.25 -2.81
N ILE A 8 11.88 -9.78 -1.61
CA ILE A 8 10.53 -9.83 -1.02
C ILE A 8 9.94 -8.42 -0.90
N GLY A 9 10.72 -7.44 -0.43
CA GLY A 9 10.27 -6.06 -0.33
C GLY A 9 9.82 -5.48 -1.68
N ILE A 10 10.58 -5.73 -2.75
CA ILE A 10 10.24 -5.29 -4.11
C ILE A 10 8.96 -5.97 -4.62
N ILE A 11 8.81 -7.28 -4.39
CA ILE A 11 7.60 -8.03 -4.79
C ILE A 11 6.37 -7.48 -4.07
N ILE A 12 6.47 -7.21 -2.75
CA ILE A 12 5.37 -6.60 -1.98
C ILE A 12 5.02 -5.22 -2.53
N LEU A 13 6.01 -4.43 -2.94
CA LEU A 13 5.77 -3.12 -3.55
C LEU A 13 5.01 -3.23 -4.87
N LEU A 14 5.44 -4.15 -5.75
CA LEU A 14 4.80 -4.39 -7.03
C LEU A 14 3.36 -4.86 -6.85
N LEU A 15 3.11 -5.77 -5.90
CA LEU A 15 1.75 -6.21 -5.56
C LEU A 15 0.89 -5.07 -5.01
N ALA A 16 1.44 -4.21 -4.15
CA ALA A 16 0.73 -3.03 -3.64
C ALA A 16 0.35 -2.07 -4.77
N ILE A 17 1.23 -1.83 -5.74
CA ILE A 17 0.95 -1.03 -6.94
C ILE A 17 -0.12 -1.71 -7.81
N LEU A 18 -0.04 -3.03 -7.98
CA LEU A 18 -1.03 -3.79 -8.75
C LEU A 18 -2.44 -3.67 -8.15
N LEU A 19 -2.52 -3.68 -6.82
CA LEU A 19 -3.76 -3.50 -6.07
C LEU A 19 -4.35 -2.09 -6.19
N CYS A 20 -3.58 -1.08 -6.60
CA CYS A 20 -4.06 0.28 -6.86
C CYS A 20 -4.98 0.36 -8.09
N PHE A 21 -4.67 -0.38 -9.16
CA PHE A 21 -5.42 -0.30 -10.42
C PHE A 21 -6.92 -0.61 -10.28
N PRO A 22 -7.33 -1.76 -9.70
CA PRO A 22 -8.76 -2.05 -9.56
C PRO A 22 -9.46 -1.09 -8.61
N ALA A 23 -8.78 -0.61 -7.56
CA ALA A 23 -9.35 0.39 -6.65
C ALA A 23 -9.61 1.73 -7.37
N PHE A 24 -8.67 2.18 -8.20
CA PHE A 24 -8.80 3.43 -8.98
C PHE A 24 -9.92 3.34 -10.02
N TYR A 25 -10.07 2.17 -10.67
CA TYR A 25 -11.13 1.93 -11.65
C TYR A 25 -12.51 1.75 -11.02
N ALA A 26 -12.59 1.06 -9.88
CA ALA A 26 -13.85 0.81 -9.19
C ALA A 26 -14.40 2.06 -8.49
N PHE A 27 -13.54 2.99 -8.07
CA PHE A 27 -13.95 4.20 -7.35
C PHE A 27 -15.02 5.04 -8.06
N PRO A 28 -14.85 5.49 -9.33
CA PRO A 28 -15.87 6.29 -10.02
C PRO A 28 -17.19 5.54 -10.19
N ILE A 29 -17.13 4.24 -10.50
CA ILE A 29 -18.32 3.40 -10.70
C ILE A 29 -19.12 3.27 -9.38
N GLN A 30 -18.42 3.01 -8.27
CA GLN A 30 -19.04 2.90 -6.95
C GLN A 30 -19.62 4.24 -6.49
N PHE A 31 -18.94 5.35 -6.79
CA PHE A 31 -19.41 6.69 -6.48
C PHE A 31 -20.68 7.06 -7.26
N GLU A 32 -20.72 6.77 -8.56
CA GLU A 32 -21.91 7.01 -9.39
C GLU A 32 -23.11 6.16 -8.94
N ASN A 33 -22.88 4.90 -8.58
CA ASN A 33 -23.91 4.03 -8.00
C ASN A 33 -24.42 4.54 -6.65
N CYS A 34 -23.53 5.09 -5.82
CA CYS A 34 -23.91 5.73 -4.57
C CYS A 34 -24.84 6.92 -4.83
N LYS A 35 -24.44 7.82 -5.74
CA LYS A 35 -25.23 9.00 -6.13
C LYS A 35 -26.63 8.60 -6.62
N LYS A 36 -26.72 7.62 -7.53
CA LYS A 36 -28.01 7.11 -8.04
C LYS A 36 -28.91 6.55 -6.93
N LYS A 37 -28.34 5.89 -5.91
CA LYS A 37 -29.09 5.37 -4.75
C LYS A 37 -29.61 6.47 -3.83
N PHE A 38 -28.85 7.55 -3.67
CA PHE A 38 -29.31 8.73 -2.93
C PHE A 38 -30.44 9.47 -3.67
N GLU A 39 -30.31 9.63 -4.99
CA GLU A 39 -31.33 10.28 -5.83
C GLU A 39 -32.66 9.50 -5.87
N SER A 40 -32.60 8.17 -5.80
CA SER A 40 -33.78 7.29 -5.79
C SER A 40 -34.44 7.15 -4.40
N GLY A 41 -33.93 7.81 -3.36
CA GLY A 41 -34.56 7.82 -2.03
C GLY A 41 -34.55 6.46 -1.31
N VAL A 42 -33.66 5.54 -1.70
CA VAL A 42 -33.60 4.20 -1.10
C VAL A 42 -33.13 4.31 0.35
N VAL A 43 -33.89 3.72 1.29
CA VAL A 43 -33.62 3.73 2.75
C VAL A 43 -32.20 3.20 3.09
N GLY A 44 -31.59 2.41 2.21
CA GLY A 44 -30.24 1.87 2.35
C GLY A 44 -29.09 2.70 1.76
N ALA A 45 -29.35 3.85 1.12
CA ALA A 45 -28.31 4.69 0.51
C ALA A 45 -27.24 5.18 1.52
N PRO A 46 -27.60 5.62 2.75
CA PRO A 46 -26.62 5.99 3.77
C PRO A 46 -25.73 4.80 4.20
N GLY A 47 -26.33 3.62 4.35
CA GLY A 47 -25.59 2.39 4.69
C GLY A 47 -24.58 2.00 3.62
N TYR A 48 -24.94 2.16 2.35
CA TYR A 48 -24.03 1.93 1.22
C TYR A 48 -22.84 2.91 1.22
N ALA A 49 -23.07 4.20 1.47
CA ALA A 49 -22.00 5.19 1.57
C ALA A 49 -21.05 4.92 2.74
N ILE A 50 -21.59 4.59 3.92
CA ILE A 50 -20.78 4.26 5.11
C ILE A 50 -19.95 3.00 4.84
N GLY A 51 -20.55 1.95 4.25
CA GLY A 51 -19.83 0.73 3.89
C GLY A 51 -18.69 1.00 2.89
N PHE A 52 -18.95 1.81 1.87
CA PHE A 52 -17.92 2.23 0.91
C PHE A 52 -16.78 3.00 1.59
N PHE A 53 -17.10 3.94 2.48
CA PHE A 53 -16.09 4.70 3.23
C PHE A 53 -15.23 3.80 4.12
N ILE A 54 -15.85 2.86 4.86
CA ILE A 54 -15.12 1.90 5.70
C ILE A 54 -14.17 1.04 4.85
N CYS A 55 -14.64 0.51 3.72
CA CYS A 55 -13.80 -0.26 2.80
C CYS A 55 -12.62 0.58 2.27
N PHE A 56 -12.86 1.85 1.92
CA PHE A 56 -11.81 2.75 1.47
C PHE A 56 -10.74 3.00 2.56
N VAL A 57 -11.17 3.24 3.80
CA VAL A 57 -10.26 3.43 4.94
C VAL A 57 -9.42 2.17 5.20
N LEU A 58 -10.05 0.99 5.22
CA LEU A 58 -9.34 -0.28 5.40
C LEU A 58 -8.33 -0.52 4.27
N TYR A 59 -8.71 -0.26 3.03
CA TYR A 59 -7.82 -0.33 1.89
C TYR A 59 -6.60 0.58 2.05
N ALA A 60 -6.82 1.86 2.42
CA ALA A 60 -5.74 2.82 2.64
C ALA A 60 -4.80 2.37 3.78
N LEU A 61 -5.32 1.80 4.87
CA LEU A 61 -4.53 1.27 5.98
C LEU A 61 -3.67 0.08 5.56
N VAL A 62 -4.24 -0.87 4.81
CA VAL A 62 -3.51 -2.04 4.28
C VAL A 62 -2.40 -1.57 3.36
N LEU A 63 -2.70 -0.65 2.46
CA LEU A 63 -1.74 -0.13 1.48
C LEU A 63 -0.60 0.62 2.18
N PHE A 64 -0.92 1.46 3.17
CA PHE A 64 0.07 2.12 4.02
C PHE A 64 0.97 1.10 4.73
N PHE A 65 0.40 0.04 5.30
CA PHE A 65 1.15 -1.01 5.97
C PHE A 65 2.09 -1.75 5.01
N LEU A 66 1.59 -2.15 3.83
CA LEU A 66 2.37 -2.85 2.81
C LEU A 66 3.52 -2.00 2.27
N VAL A 67 3.27 -0.72 2.00
CA VAL A 67 4.31 0.23 1.57
C VAL A 67 5.34 0.43 2.67
N LYS A 68 4.92 0.66 3.92
CA LYS A 68 5.82 0.79 5.07
C LYS A 68 6.68 -0.46 5.27
N LEU A 69 6.09 -1.64 5.16
CA LEU A 69 6.78 -2.93 5.26
C LEU A 69 7.79 -3.12 4.12
N SER A 70 7.37 -2.85 2.89
CA SER A 70 8.23 -2.92 1.70
C SER A 70 9.44 -1.98 1.84
N ILE A 71 9.20 -0.71 2.19
CA ILE A 71 10.27 0.26 2.42
C ILE A 71 11.19 -0.22 3.55
N LYS A 72 10.66 -0.75 4.66
CA LYS A 72 11.48 -1.26 5.76
C LYS A 72 12.34 -2.47 5.34
N LEU A 73 11.85 -3.31 4.43
CA LEU A 73 12.59 -4.46 3.89
C LEU A 73 13.64 -4.05 2.84
N ILE A 74 13.38 -3.01 2.05
CA ILE A 74 14.29 -2.49 1.02
C ILE A 74 15.37 -1.58 1.64
N ARG A 75 15.00 -0.79 2.66
CA ARG A 75 15.88 0.14 3.36
C ARG A 75 16.88 -0.69 4.18
N LYS A 76 18.00 -1.04 3.56
CA LYS A 76 19.23 -1.30 4.31
C LYS A 76 19.43 -0.08 5.21
N ASN A 77 19.59 -0.30 6.51
CA ASN A 77 20.25 0.68 7.36
C ASN A 77 21.43 1.23 6.55
N LYS A 78 21.40 2.54 6.24
CA LYS A 78 22.59 3.27 5.83
C LYS A 78 23.49 3.34 7.06
N ILE A 79 24.01 2.20 7.50
CA ILE A 79 25.26 2.20 8.24
C ILE A 79 26.29 2.04 7.12
N ASN A 80 27.05 3.11 6.90
CA ASN A 80 28.25 3.11 6.08
C ASN A 80 29.07 1.86 6.40
N ILE A 81 29.00 0.83 5.58
CA ILE A 81 29.95 -0.29 5.63
C ILE A 81 31.20 0.05 4.81
N THR A 82 31.24 1.22 4.16
CA THR A 82 32.47 1.80 3.58
C THR A 82 33.45 2.34 4.62
N ALA A 83 33.11 2.34 5.93
CA ALA A 83 34.03 2.76 6.98
C ALA A 83 34.70 1.60 7.75
N ILE A 84 34.34 0.33 7.47
CA ILE A 84 34.87 -0.82 8.21
C ILE A 84 35.84 -1.66 7.35
N ASP A 85 35.69 -1.67 6.02
CA ASP A 85 36.62 -2.37 5.14
C ASP A 85 37.98 -1.66 4.97
N GLU A 86 38.13 -0.41 5.42
CA GLU A 86 39.43 0.31 5.38
C GLU A 86 40.27 0.15 6.66
N ILE A 87 39.73 -0.42 7.75
CA ILE A 87 40.45 -0.54 9.04
C ILE A 87 41.27 -1.85 9.11
N GLY A 88 41.02 -2.82 8.21
CA GLY A 88 41.71 -4.11 8.18
C GLY A 88 42.83 -4.26 7.12
N MET A 89 43.17 -3.19 6.40
CA MET A 89 44.13 -3.22 5.28
C MET A 89 45.32 -2.27 5.47
N LYS A 90 45.85 -2.17 6.69
CA LYS A 90 47.19 -1.61 6.92
C LYS A 90 48.05 -2.64 7.64
N GLU A 91 48.93 -3.23 6.84
CA GLU A 91 50.19 -3.94 7.12
C GLU A 91 50.16 -5.07 8.16
#